data_AF-A0A3Q2WZ34-F1
#
_entry.id   AF-A0A3Q2WZ34-F1
#
_cell.length_a   1.000
_cell.length_b   1.000
_cell.length_c   1.000
_cell.angle_alpha   90.00
_cell.angle_beta   90.00
_cell.angle_gamma   90.00
#
_symmetry.space_group_name_H-M   'P 1'
#
loop_
_entity.id
_entity.type
_entity.pdbx_description
1 polymer ?
#
loop_
_entity_poly.entity_id
_entity_poly.type
_entity_poly.pdbx_seq_one_letter_code
_entity_poly.pdbx_strand_id
1 'polypeptide(L)'
;MAGEGLLSSVHGTPYWMAPEIINETGYGRKSDIWSVGCTVFEMATGKPPLAHMDKMAALFYIGAQRGLMPSLPDSFSENAKEFVKICLTSDQKLRPSADQLLKHSFIPTNVT
;
A
#
# COMPACT_ATOMS: atom_id res chain seq x y z
N MET A 1 -19.19 -2.88 -24.16
CA MET A 1 -17.81 -3.39 -24.31
C MET A 1 -16.87 -2.54 -23.45
N ALA A 2 -16.84 -2.79 -22.13
CA ALA A 2 -16.07 -2.00 -21.16
C ALA A 2 -15.19 -2.91 -20.27
N GLY A 3 -14.53 -3.89 -20.89
CA GLY A 3 -13.74 -4.90 -20.17
C GLY A 3 -12.33 -5.13 -20.70
N GLU A 4 -11.98 -4.62 -21.89
CA GLU A 4 -10.71 -4.96 -22.55
C GLU A 4 -9.56 -3.98 -22.24
N GLY A 5 -9.85 -2.79 -21.70
CA GLY A 5 -8.85 -1.79 -21.36
C GLY A 5 -8.12 -2.05 -20.03
N LEU A 6 -8.77 -2.69 -19.06
CA LEU A 6 -8.17 -2.92 -17.75
C LEU A 6 -7.04 -3.96 -17.87
N LEU A 7 -7.26 -5.06 -18.59
CA LEU A 7 -6.31 -6.19 -18.66
C LEU A 7 -5.06 -5.91 -19.50
N SER A 8 -5.12 -5.00 -20.48
CA SER A 8 -3.99 -4.69 -21.36
C SER A 8 -3.02 -3.65 -20.79
N SER A 9 -3.42 -2.96 -19.71
CA SER A 9 -2.61 -1.90 -19.06
C SER A 9 -2.19 -2.25 -17.62
N VAL A 10 -2.64 -3.37 -17.02
CA VAL A 10 -2.13 -3.82 -15.71
C VAL A 10 -0.71 -4.38 -15.86
N HIS A 11 0.27 -3.49 -16.10
CA HIS A 11 1.69 -3.77 -16.01
C HIS A 11 2.19 -3.77 -14.55
N GLY A 12 1.29 -3.67 -13.57
CA GLY A 12 1.60 -3.65 -12.14
C GLY A 12 1.33 -4.97 -11.44
N THR A 13 1.92 -5.10 -10.25
CA THR A 13 1.56 -6.15 -9.29
C THR A 13 0.36 -5.63 -8.48
N PRO A 14 -0.88 -6.11 -8.72
CA PRO A 14 -2.12 -5.40 -8.35
C PRO A 14 -2.28 -5.12 -6.84
N TYR A 15 -1.71 -5.98 -5.98
CA TYR A 15 -1.78 -5.82 -4.54
C TYR A 15 -0.95 -4.65 -3.97
N TRP A 16 -0.08 -4.05 -4.79
CA TRP A 16 0.76 -2.89 -4.43
C TRP A 16 0.28 -1.61 -5.08
N MET A 17 -0.76 -1.65 -5.91
CA MET A 17 -1.25 -0.45 -6.60
C MET A 17 -2.04 0.43 -5.63
N ALA A 18 -1.70 1.72 -5.58
CA ALA A 18 -2.39 2.70 -4.74
C ALA A 18 -3.78 3.04 -5.30
N PRO A 19 -4.75 3.49 -4.47
CA PRO A 19 -6.10 3.84 -4.91
C PRO A 19 -6.12 4.87 -6.05
N GLU A 20 -5.26 5.88 -6.00
CA GLU A 20 -5.17 6.92 -7.02
C GLU A 20 -4.63 6.42 -8.38
N ILE A 21 -3.79 5.38 -8.36
CA ILE A 21 -3.27 4.73 -9.57
C ILE A 21 -4.36 3.87 -10.20
N ILE A 22 -5.09 3.10 -9.38
CA ILE A 22 -6.19 2.25 -9.85
C ILE A 22 -7.32 3.08 -10.46
N ASN A 23 -7.63 4.23 -9.86
CA ASN A 23 -8.70 5.10 -10.32
C ASN A 23 -8.25 6.12 -11.38
N GLU A 24 -6.97 6.11 -11.78
CA GLU A 24 -6.38 7.08 -12.72
C GLU A 24 -6.59 8.55 -12.31
N THR A 25 -6.74 8.81 -11.00
CA THR A 25 -7.00 10.16 -10.46
C THR A 25 -5.74 10.89 -10.03
N GLY A 26 -4.61 10.20 -9.98
CA GLY A 26 -3.33 10.78 -9.64
C GLY A 26 -2.19 9.77 -9.68
N TYR A 27 -0.97 10.28 -9.75
CA TYR A 27 0.25 9.48 -9.67
C TYR A 27 1.36 10.30 -9.01
N GLY A 28 2.43 9.62 -8.59
CA GLY A 28 3.65 10.27 -8.13
C GLY A 28 4.17 9.68 -6.82
N ARG A 29 5.05 10.43 -6.14
CA ARG A 29 5.83 9.94 -4.99
C ARG A 29 4.99 9.33 -3.87
N LYS A 30 3.77 9.83 -3.65
CA LYS A 30 2.88 9.28 -2.61
C LYS A 30 2.35 7.90 -2.99
N SER A 31 2.17 7.60 -4.27
CA SER A 31 1.80 6.25 -4.72
C SER A 31 2.92 5.26 -4.45
N ASP A 32 4.19 5.68 -4.55
CA ASP A 32 5.32 4.85 -4.14
C ASP A 32 5.31 4.55 -2.63
N ILE A 33 4.88 5.52 -1.80
CA ILE A 33 4.74 5.31 -0.35
C ILE A 33 3.72 4.21 -0.01
N TRP A 34 2.65 4.10 -0.80
CA TRP A 34 1.70 2.99 -0.65
C TRP A 34 2.38 1.66 -0.96
N SER A 35 3.09 1.57 -2.09
CA SER A 35 3.84 0.38 -2.48
C SER A 35 4.89 -0.02 -1.43
N VAL A 36 5.55 0.95 -0.78
CA VAL A 36 6.44 0.72 0.37
C VAL A 36 5.68 0.09 1.53
N GLY A 37 4.50 0.61 1.89
CA GLY A 37 3.65 0.03 2.92
C GLY A 37 3.27 -1.43 2.62
N CYS A 38 2.84 -1.72 1.38
CA CYS A 38 2.55 -3.08 0.94
C CYS A 38 3.79 -4.00 1.01
N THR A 39 4.96 -3.48 0.64
CA THR A 39 6.22 -4.23 0.67
C THR A 39 6.68 -4.54 2.09
N VAL A 40 6.59 -3.58 3.02
CA VAL A 40 6.90 -3.83 4.44
C VAL A 40 5.93 -4.85 5.04
N PHE A 41 4.64 -4.77 4.70
CA PHE A 41 3.67 -5.79 5.07
C PHE A 41 4.05 -7.17 4.54
N GLU A 42 4.44 -7.26 3.27
CA GLU A 42 4.88 -8.51 2.66
C GLU A 42 6.14 -9.07 3.31
N MET A 43 7.16 -8.25 3.58
CA MET A 43 8.37 -8.70 4.27
C MET A 43 8.04 -9.28 5.66
N ALA A 44 7.06 -8.70 6.36
CA ALA A 44 6.65 -9.17 7.68
C ALA A 44 5.83 -10.47 7.66
N THR A 45 5.03 -10.70 6.61
CA THR A 45 4.02 -11.78 6.60
C THR A 45 4.27 -12.84 5.52
N GLY A 46 5.23 -12.62 4.64
CA GLY A 46 5.50 -13.42 3.44
C GLY A 46 4.47 -13.25 2.31
N LYS A 47 3.48 -12.37 2.46
CA LYS A 47 2.39 -12.16 1.48
C LYS A 47 1.95 -10.69 1.45
N PRO A 48 1.50 -10.13 0.33
CA PRO A 48 0.96 -8.77 0.31
C PRO A 48 -0.38 -8.66 1.10
N PRO A 49 -0.80 -7.45 1.52
CA PRO A 49 -1.95 -7.25 2.43
C PRO A 49 -3.25 -7.98 2.03
N LEU A 50 -3.57 -8.04 0.74
CA LEU A 50 -4.81 -8.62 0.23
C LEU A 50 -4.59 -9.93 -0.56
N ALA A 51 -3.52 -10.67 -0.25
CA ALA A 51 -3.18 -11.92 -0.96
C ALA A 51 -4.27 -13.01 -0.90
N HIS A 52 -5.22 -12.91 0.02
CA HIS A 52 -6.36 -13.83 0.13
C HIS A 52 -7.47 -13.54 -0.88
N MET A 53 -7.45 -12.37 -1.53
CA MET A 53 -8.41 -11.98 -2.56
C MET A 53 -7.86 -12.29 -3.96
N ASP A 54 -8.76 -12.62 -4.89
CA ASP A 54 -8.43 -12.59 -6.31
C ASP A 54 -7.94 -11.18 -6.71
N LYS A 55 -7.05 -11.12 -7.70
CA LYS A 55 -6.42 -9.86 -8.15
C LYS A 55 -7.45 -8.80 -8.50
N MET A 56 -8.54 -9.16 -9.19
CA MET A 56 -9.59 -8.21 -9.57
C MET A 56 -10.39 -7.74 -8.35
N ALA A 57 -10.66 -8.63 -7.41
CA ALA A 57 -11.34 -8.28 -6.17
C ALA A 57 -10.48 -7.34 -5.30
N ALA A 58 -9.16 -7.57 -5.23
CA ALA A 58 -8.24 -6.68 -4.53
C ALA A 58 -8.18 -5.29 -5.17
N LEU A 59 -8.07 -5.21 -6.50
CA LEU A 59 -8.11 -3.94 -7.22
C LEU A 59 -9.39 -3.16 -6.91
N PHE A 60 -10.54 -3.82 -6.96
CA PHE A 60 -11.82 -3.19 -6.66
C PHE A 60 -11.92 -2.77 -5.19
N TYR A 61 -11.44 -3.59 -4.25
CA TYR A 61 -11.42 -3.27 -2.83
C TYR A 61 -10.60 -2.00 -2.54
N ILE A 62 -9.40 -1.92 -3.11
CA ILE A 62 -8.49 -0.77 -2.96
C ILE A 62 -9.05 0.46 -3.67
N GLY A 63 -9.42 0.33 -4.95
CA GLY A 63 -9.91 1.45 -5.77
C GLY A 63 -11.21 2.06 -5.22
N ALA A 64 -12.14 1.23 -4.77
CA ALA A 64 -13.38 1.69 -4.14
C ALA A 64 -13.23 2.06 -2.65
N GLN A 65 -12.00 1.97 -2.09
CA GLN A 65 -11.67 2.31 -0.70
C GLN A 65 -12.64 1.68 0.31
N ARG A 66 -13.02 0.42 0.09
CA ARG A 66 -14.16 -0.25 0.77
C ARG A 66 -13.90 -0.67 2.22
N GLY A 67 -12.74 -0.35 2.77
CA GLY A 67 -12.42 -0.66 4.16
C GLY A 67 -10.98 -0.34 4.52
N LEU A 68 -10.60 -0.79 5.71
CA LEU A 68 -9.26 -0.63 6.23
C LEU A 68 -8.34 -1.69 5.65
N MET A 69 -7.12 -1.27 5.29
CA MET A 69 -6.07 -2.22 4.92
C MET A 69 -5.66 -3.07 6.15
N PRO A 70 -5.31 -4.35 5.96
CA PRO A 70 -4.87 -5.21 7.05
C PRO A 70 -3.68 -4.65 7.81
N SER A 71 -3.71 -4.73 9.14
CA SER A 71 -2.55 -4.41 9.99
C SER A 71 -1.58 -5.58 10.04
N LEU A 72 -0.33 -5.30 10.42
CA LEU A 72 0.62 -6.37 10.75
C LEU A 72 0.10 -7.23 11.93
N PRO A 73 0.52 -8.50 12.02
CA PRO A 73 0.18 -9.37 13.15
C PRO A 73 0.63 -8.81 14.50
N ASP A 74 -0.02 -9.26 15.58
CA ASP A 74 0.25 -8.75 16.93
C ASP A 74 1.65 -9.02 17.46
N SER A 75 2.37 -9.96 16.86
CA SER A 75 3.77 -10.26 17.16
C SER A 75 4.75 -9.15 16.76
N PHE A 76 4.33 -8.19 15.92
CA PHE A 76 5.16 -7.06 15.50
C PHE A 76 5.00 -5.86 16.43
N SER A 77 6.02 -5.00 16.48
CA SER A 77 6.00 -3.80 17.31
C SER A 77 4.93 -2.81 16.86
N GLU A 78 4.41 -2.01 17.82
CA GLU A 78 3.45 -0.95 17.50
C GLU A 78 4.02 0.07 16.51
N ASN A 79 5.33 0.36 16.57
CA ASN A 79 5.99 1.21 15.58
C ASN A 79 5.92 0.63 14.17
N ALA A 80 6.09 -0.69 14.00
CA ALA A 80 5.98 -1.33 12.68
C ALA A 80 4.53 -1.32 12.17
N LYS A 81 3.56 -1.64 13.04
CA LYS A 81 2.12 -1.58 12.73
C LYS A 81 1.72 -0.18 12.28
N GLU A 82 2.12 0.85 13.03
CA GLU A 82 1.79 2.24 12.70
C GLU A 82 2.48 2.70 11.42
N PHE A 83 3.75 2.33 11.19
CA PHE A 83 4.46 2.64 9.95
C PHE A 83 3.72 2.12 8.71
N VAL A 84 3.30 0.84 8.73
CA VAL A 84 2.53 0.24 7.63
C VAL A 84 1.17 0.94 7.49
N LYS A 85 0.48 1.19 8.60
CA LYS A 85 -0.84 1.84 8.61
C LYS A 85 -0.80 3.24 7.98
N ILE A 86 0.17 4.08 8.33
CA ILE A 86 0.26 5.44 7.74
C ILE A 86 0.63 5.39 6.26
N CYS A 87 1.45 4.42 5.82
CA CYS A 87 1.74 4.21 4.40
C CYS A 87 0.48 3.82 3.61
N LEU A 88 -0.36 2.97 4.19
CA LEU A 88 -1.59 2.45 3.58
C LEU A 88 -2.82 3.36 3.81
N THR A 89 -2.60 4.66 4.02
CA THR A 89 -3.67 5.66 4.09
C THR A 89 -4.24 5.92 2.69
N SER A 90 -5.56 5.79 2.54
CA SER A 90 -6.25 5.96 1.25
C SER A 90 -6.12 7.35 0.66
N ASP A 91 -6.24 8.40 1.48
CA ASP A 91 -6.03 9.78 1.03
C ASP A 91 -4.53 10.05 0.82
N GLN A 92 -4.16 10.22 -0.45
CA GLN A 92 -2.80 10.51 -0.89
C GLN A 92 -2.20 11.76 -0.23
N LYS A 93 -3.03 12.74 0.15
CA LYS A 93 -2.57 13.98 0.80
C LYS A 93 -2.13 13.74 2.24
N LEU A 94 -2.83 12.85 2.95
CA LEU A 94 -2.55 12.49 4.34
C LEU A 94 -1.38 11.50 4.49
N ARG A 95 -1.09 10.73 3.44
CA ARG A 95 0.04 9.80 3.41
C ARG A 95 1.37 10.56 3.61
N PRO A 96 2.32 10.09 4.43
CA PRO A 96 3.60 10.79 4.64
C PRO A 96 4.47 10.80 3.38
N SER A 97 5.47 11.70 3.34
CA SER A 97 6.57 11.63 2.38
C SER A 97 7.64 10.62 2.80
N ALA A 98 8.54 10.25 1.89
CA ALA A 98 9.69 9.41 2.21
C ALA A 98 10.56 10.03 3.33
N ASP A 99 10.82 11.33 3.27
CA ASP A 99 11.59 12.04 4.31
C ASP A 99 10.92 12.02 5.68
N GLN A 100 9.58 11.98 5.72
CA GLN A 100 8.83 11.82 6.96
C GLN A 100 8.91 10.39 7.47
N LEU A 101 8.81 9.39 6.59
CA LEU A 101 8.94 7.98 6.96
C LEU A 101 10.33 7.64 7.50
N LEU A 102 11.39 8.22 6.94
CA LEU A 102 12.76 8.05 7.45
C LEU A 102 12.95 8.55 8.89
N LYS A 103 12.05 9.41 9.38
CA LYS A 103 12.05 9.93 10.76
C LYS A 103 11.11 9.16 11.68
N HIS A 104 10.36 8.19 11.15
CA HIS A 104 9.43 7.39 11.95
C HIS A 104 10.19 6.46 12.89
N SER A 105 9.70 6.25 14.12
CA SER A 105 10.31 5.38 15.15
C SER A 105 10.44 3.89 14.78
N PHE A 106 9.97 3.50 13.59
CA PHE A 106 10.20 2.17 13.03
C PHE A 106 11.57 2.08 12.35
N ILE A 107 12.03 3.18 11.76
CA ILE A 107 13.33 3.26 11.09
C ILE A 107 14.39 3.60 12.15
N PRO A 108 15.44 2.79 12.32
CA PRO A 108 16.52 3.12 13.24
C PRO A 108 17.25 4.36 12.76
N THR A 109 17.60 5.25 13.69
CA THR A 109 18.28 6.52 13.41
C THR A 109 19.72 6.35 12.91
N ASN A 110 20.28 5.14 13.00
CA ASN A 110 21.64 4.81 12.62
C ASN A 110 21.63 3.64 11.62
N VAL A 111 21.38 3.94 10.35
CA VAL A 111 21.76 3.05 9.25
C VAL A 111 23.13 3.53 8.78
N THR A 112 24.18 2.89 9.31
CA THR A 112 25.56 3.04 8.82
C THR A 112 25.76 2.21 7.56
#